data_AF-A0A1V4YKA0-F1
#
_entry.id   AF-A0A1V4YKA0-F1
#
_cell.length_a   1.000
_cell.length_b   1.000
_cell.length_c   1.000
_cell.angle_alpha   90.00
_cell.angle_beta   90.00
_cell.angle_gamma   90.00
#
_symmetry.space_group_name_H-M   'P 1'
#
loop_
_entity.id
_entity.type
_entity.pdbx_description
1 polymer ?
#
loop_
_entity_poly.entity_id
_entity_poly.type
_entity_poly.pdbx_seq_one_letter_code
_entity_poly.pdbx_strand_id
1 'polypeptide(L)' 'MYFTIGLLFIIVGWIIQLFKVLKQDRNISPYMLILYTIGVLFLVVGNYSIEDITSTLLNIIAAILPLIVLIFLVKSK' A
#
# COMPACT_ATOMS: atom_id res chain seq x y z
N MET A 1 18.20 4.75 5.17
CA MET A 1 17.76 4.34 6.53
C MET A 1 16.38 4.92 6.88
N TYR A 2 16.21 6.24 7.00
CA TYR A 2 14.91 6.84 7.36
C TYR A 2 13.80 6.57 6.35
N PHE A 3 14.10 6.61 5.05
CA PHE A 3 13.15 6.30 3.99
C PHE A 3 12.59 4.87 4.13
N THR A 4 13.48 3.89 4.31
CA THR A 4 13.14 2.48 4.54
C THR A 4 12.29 2.29 5.79
N ILE A 5 12.63 2.96 6.90
CA ILE A 5 11.83 2.95 8.13
C ILE A 5 10.43 3.53 7.88
N GLY A 6 10.33 4.64 7.13
CA GLY A 6 9.06 5.21 6.72
C GLY A 6 8.20 4.22 5.92
N LEU A 7 8.80 3.49 4.98
CA LEU A 7 8.10 2.44 4.23
C LEU A 7 7.59 1.31 5.12
N LEU A 8 8.36 0.91 6.13
CA LEU A 8 7.90 -0.09 7.10
C LEU A 8 6.66 0.39 7.88
N PHE A 9 6.66 1.65 8.33
CA PHE A 9 5.48 2.23 8.99
C PHE A 9 4.27 2.32 8.05
N ILE A 10 4.48 2.67 6.78
CA ILE A 10 3.43 2.68 5.76
C ILE A 10 2.83 1.28 5.59
N ILE A 11 3.66 0.24 5.49
CA ILE A 11 3.22 -1.16 5.38
C ILE A 11 2.39 -1.55 6.61
N VAL A 12 2.85 -1.22 7.82
CA VAL A 12 2.11 -1.47 9.07
C VAL A 12 0.76 -0.74 9.06
N GLY A 13 0.73 0.51 8.60
CA GLY A 13 -0.51 1.28 8.44
C GLY A 13 -1.52 0.60 7.53
N TRP A 14 -1.08 0.04 6.40
CA TRP A 14 -1.95 -0.71 5.50
C TRP A 14 -2.44 -2.03 6.08
N ILE A 15 -1.60 -2.74 6.86
CA ILE A 15 -2.02 -3.94 7.59
C ILE A 15 -3.14 -3.59 8.59
N ILE A 16 -2.99 -2.49 9.34
CA ILE A 16 -4.02 -2.02 10.28
C ILE A 16 -5.31 -1.67 9.51
N GLN A 17 -5.20 -0.96 8.39
CA GLN A 17 -6.36 -0.61 7.57
C GLN A 17 -7.09 -1.85 7.03
N LEU A 18 -6.35 -2.88 6.61
CA LEU A 18 -6.93 -4.15 6.19
C LEU A 18 -7.75 -4.79 7.31
N PHE A 19 -7.21 -4.85 8.54
CA PHE A 19 -7.95 -5.37 9.68
C PHE A 19 -9.20 -4.54 10.01
N LYS A 20 -9.18 -3.22 9.84
CA LYS A 20 -10.36 -2.36 10.00
C LYS A 20 -11.45 -2.70 8.99
N VAL A 21 -11.11 -2.82 7.71
CA VAL A 21 -12.06 -3.19 6.65
C VAL A 21 -12.66 -4.58 6.91
N LEU A 22 -11.84 -5.55 7.32
CA LEU A 22 -12.32 -6.89 7.70
C LEU A 22 -13.26 -6.88 8.91
N LYS A 23 -13.06 -5.95 9.85
CA LYS A 23 -13.95 -5.71 11.00
C LYS A 23 -15.15 -4.80 10.69
N GLN A 24 -15.45 -4.56 9.41
CA GLN A 24 -16.55 -3.72 8.93
C GLN A 24 -16.39 -2.20 9.19
N ASP A 25 -15.23 -1.74 9.66
CA ASP A 25 -14.87 -0.31 9.68
C ASP A 25 -14.33 0.09 8.30
N ARG A 26 -15.24 0.50 7.43
CA ARG A 26 -15.01 0.73 5.99
C ARG A 26 -14.84 2.20 5.63
N ASN A 27 -14.41 3.04 6.57
CA ASN A 27 -14.20 4.47 6.32
C ASN A 27 -12.92 4.74 5.51
N ILE A 28 -12.93 4.34 4.24
CA ILE A 28 -11.87 4.60 3.26
C ILE A 28 -12.46 4.67 1.86
N SER A 29 -11.99 5.64 1.06
CA SER A 29 -12.44 5.80 -0.31
C SER A 29 -11.77 4.78 -1.24
N PRO A 30 -12.52 4.05 -2.09
CA PRO A 30 -11.95 3.19 -3.14
C PRO A 30 -11.00 3.96 -4.07
N TYR A 31 -11.31 5.22 -4.37
CA TYR A 31 -10.47 6.08 -5.21
C TYR A 31 -9.12 6.36 -4.57
N MET A 32 -9.08 6.51 -3.23
CA MET A 32 -7.82 6.70 -2.51
C MET A 32 -6.92 5.48 -2.62
N LEU A 33 -7.50 4.27 -2.53
CA LEU A 33 -6.74 3.01 -2.69
C LEU A 33 -6.12 2.92 -4.08
N ILE A 34 -6.89 3.24 -5.13
CA ILE A 34 -6.43 3.21 -6.53
C ILE A 34 -5.32 4.24 -6.77
N LEU A 35 -5.55 5.51 -6.39
CA LEU A 35 -4.56 6.57 -6.60
C LEU A 35 -3.28 6.31 -5.82
N TYR A 36 -3.40 5.80 -4.59
CA TYR A 36 -2.25 5.40 -3.80
C TYR A 36 -1.45 4.30 -4.50
N THR A 37 -2.10 3.24 -4.97
CA THR A 37 -1.42 2.15 -5.69
C THR A 37 -0.68 2.67 -6.92
N ILE A 38 -1.32 3.53 -7.74
CA ILE A 38 -0.67 4.14 -8.91
C ILE A 38 0.57 4.94 -8.49
N GLY A 39 0.46 5.77 -7.46
CA GLY A 39 1.59 6.54 -6.93
C GLY A 39 2.74 5.64 -6.48
N VAL A 40 2.46 4.57 -5.75
CA VAL A 40 3.49 3.63 -5.30
C VAL A 40 4.11 2.85 -6.45
N LEU A 41 3.35 2.50 -7.50
CA LEU A 41 3.93 1.88 -8.70
C LEU A 41 4.95 2.79 -9.39
N PHE A 42 4.73 4.11 -9.42
CA PHE A 42 5.75 5.05 -9.88
C PHE A 42 6.99 5.07 -8.98
N LEU A 43 6.82 4.93 -7.65
CA LEU A 43 7.96 4.78 -6.74
C LEU A 43 8.73 3.47 -6.95
N VAL A 44 8.06 2.37 -7.31
CA VAL A 44 8.71 1.11 -7.69
C VAL A 44 9.61 1.32 -8.90
N VAL A 45 9.08 1.95 -9.97
CA VAL A 45 9.85 2.24 -11.19
C VAL A 45 11.03 3.17 -10.88
N GLY A 46 10.79 4.23 -10.10
CA GLY A 46 11.83 5.17 -9.70
C GLY A 46 12.96 4.50 -8.92
N ASN A 47 12.63 3.72 -7.89
CA ASN A 47 13.63 3.01 -7.09
C ASN A 47 14.40 1.95 -7.88
N TYR A 48 13.71 1.24 -8.78
CA TYR A 48 14.35 0.26 -9.66
C TYR A 48 15.36 0.94 -10.59
N SER A 49 15.04 2.13 -11.11
CA SER A 49 15.94 2.88 -12.03
C SER A 49 17.24 3.37 -11.38
N ILE A 50 17.28 3.46 -10.04
CA ILE A 50 18.47 3.82 -9.26
C ILE A 50 19.07 2.63 -8.52
N GLU A 51 18.68 1.40 -8.90
CA GLU A 51 19.17 0.14 -8.33
C GLU A 51 18.88 -0.05 -6.82
N ASP A 52 17.94 0.71 -6.24
CA ASP A 52 17.50 0.53 -4.84
C ASP A 52 16.51 -0.64 -4.74
N ILE A 53 17.05 -1.86 -4.73
CA ILE A 53 16.28 -3.10 -4.68
C ILE A 53 15.45 -3.21 -3.38
N THR A 54 16.01 -2.78 -2.25
CA THR A 54 15.31 -2.86 -0.95
C THR A 54 14.05 -2.02 -0.96
N SER A 55 14.15 -0.75 -1.37
CA SER A 55 12.98 0.13 -1.43
C SER A 55 12.03 -0.27 -2.55
N THR A 56 12.52 -0.85 -3.64
CA THR A 56 11.68 -1.42 -4.71
C THR A 56 10.78 -2.53 -4.17
N LEU A 57 11.34 -3.51 -3.44
CA LEU A 57 10.59 -4.61 -2.85
C LEU A 57 9.57 -4.13 -1.81
N LEU A 58 9.97 -3.20 -0.94
CA LEU A 58 9.07 -2.64 0.06
C LEU A 58 7.91 -1.86 -0.58
N ASN A 59 8.16 -1.10 -1.65
CA ASN A 59 7.10 -0.41 -2.38
C ASN A 59 6.16 -1.39 -3.11
N ILE A 60 6.66 -2.51 -3.64
CA ILE A 60 5.80 -3.56 -4.19
C ILE A 60 4.83 -4.09 -3.11
N ILE A 61 5.34 -4.40 -1.92
CA ILE A 61 4.49 -4.85 -0.79
C ILE A 61 3.47 -3.75 -0.42
N ALA A 62 3.93 -2.49 -0.35
CA ALA A 62 3.08 -1.35 -0.04
C ALA A 62 2.04 -1.06 -1.13
N ALA A 63 2.25 -1.47 -2.39
CA ALA A 63 1.27 -1.37 -3.47
C ALA A 63 0.22 -2.50 -3.44
N ILE A 64 0.64 -3.71 -3.01
CA ILE A 64 -0.24 -4.88 -2.94
C ILE A 64 -1.28 -4.73 -1.82
N LEU A 65 -0.89 -4.27 -0.64
CA LEU A 65 -1.81 -4.16 0.51
C LEU A 65 -3.06 -3.31 0.24
N PRO A 66 -2.99 -2.08 -0.30
CA PRO A 66 -4.18 -1.28 -0.62
C PRO A 66 -5.06 -1.93 -1.70
N LEU A 67 -4.49 -2.72 -2.62
CA LEU A 67 -5.29 -3.53 -3.55
C LEU A 67 -6.05 -4.64 -2.83
N ILE A 68 -5.42 -5.31 -1.87
CA ILE A 68 -6.10 -6.30 -1.02
C ILE A 68 -7.23 -5.61 -0.23
N VAL A 69 -6.97 -4.45 0.36
CA VAL A 69 -7.99 -3.63 1.05
C VAL A 69 -9.15 -3.31 0.11
N LEU A 70 -8.87 -2.90 -1.13
CA LEU A 70 -9.87 -2.58 -2.14
C LEU A 70 -10.75 -3.79 -2.46
N ILE A 71 -10.14 -4.97 -2.65
CA ILE A 71 -10.88 -6.22 -2.91
C ILE A 71 -11.86 -6.52 -1.77
N PHE A 72 -11.43 -6.45 -0.51
CA PHE A 72 -12.32 -6.69 0.63
C PHE A 72 -13.37 -5.61 0.80
N LEU A 73 -13.01 -4.35 0.56
CA LEU A 73 -13.93 -3.21 0.63
C LEU A 73 -15.10 -3.36 -0.35
N VAL A 74 -14.82 -3.83 -1.59
CA VAL A 74 -15.80 -4.00 -2.66
C VAL A 74 -16.56 -5.32 -2.53
N LYS A 75 -15.89 -6.44 -2.22
CA LYS A 75 -16.54 -7.77 -2.15
C LYS A 75 -17.61 -7.86 -1.06
N SER A 76 -17.45 -7.10 0.02
CA SER A 76 -18.37 -7.16 1.15
C SER A 76 -19.53 -6.16 1.03
N LYS A 77 -19.67 -5.42 -0.09
CA LYS A 77 -20.91 -4.69 -0.42
C LYS A 77 -21.92 -5.64 -1.06
#